data_AF-C9YBF9-F1
#
_entry.id   AF-C9YBF9-F1
#
_cell.length_a   1.000
_cell.length_b   1.000
_cell.length_c   1.000
_cell.angle_alpha   90.00
_cell.angle_beta   90.00
_cell.angle_gamma   90.00
#
_symmetry.space_group_name_H-M   'P 1'
#
loop_
_entity.id
_entity.type
_entity.pdbx_description
1 polymer ?
#
loop_
_entity_poly.entity_id
_entity_poly.type
_entity_poly.pdbx_seq_one_letter_code
_entity_poly.pdbx_strand_id
1 'polypeptide(L)'
;MTQSPNPNARLVAILQVEKEARVQCQEPGCAHGVYRAIHVVDENGKLTVLGSTCFAKRFGGANALGQAKFGGGSGRLLTTAERELLRGNTAALLDLLEKEQQMHAQIMQDKLRALHAAFHSRKPLVEPSPRPQREDAQRFGIPWTWAKPLSSIAYLPMRDGTAWVRVQHRNGEHLLMPWPTFEGWDEALPSSVGVADPELGGLRVHDLAESIKYLKAKARFMRVGIWREVIGPSKTEK
;
A
#
# COMPACT_ATOMS: atom_id res chain seq x y z
N MET A 1 -0.48 15.22 38.73
CA MET A 1 -1.47 15.94 37.91
C MET A 1 -1.24 15.57 36.45
N THR A 2 -1.88 14.50 36.01
CA THR A 2 -1.81 13.96 34.64
C THR A 2 -2.87 14.67 33.81
N GLN A 3 -2.46 15.59 32.92
CA GLN A 3 -3.38 16.24 31.99
C GLN A 3 -3.77 15.25 30.88
N SER A 4 -5.07 15.08 30.71
CA SER A 4 -5.71 14.34 29.61
C SER A 4 -5.29 14.89 28.24
N PRO A 5 -5.28 14.07 27.18
CA PRO A 5 -5.09 14.57 25.82
C PRO A 5 -6.20 15.57 25.50
N ASN A 6 -5.82 16.81 25.20
CA ASN A 6 -6.76 17.84 24.75
C ASN A 6 -7.39 17.37 23.43
N PRO A 7 -8.71 17.09 23.37
CA PRO A 7 -9.33 16.51 22.17
C PRO A 7 -9.35 17.47 20.97
N ASN A 8 -8.97 18.74 21.17
CA ASN A 8 -8.98 19.79 20.14
C ASN A 8 -7.58 20.28 19.73
N ALA A 9 -6.51 19.55 20.09
CA ALA A 9 -5.15 19.85 19.64
C ALA A 9 -4.74 18.90 18.52
N ARG A 10 -4.20 19.44 17.42
CA ARG A 10 -3.72 18.64 16.28
C ARG A 10 -2.32 19.05 15.87
N LEU A 11 -1.44 18.07 15.67
CA LEU A 11 -0.15 18.31 15.06
C LEU A 11 -0.31 18.56 13.56
N VAL A 12 0.08 19.75 13.10
CA VAL A 12 -0.08 20.17 11.70
C VAL A 12 1.22 19.95 10.93
N ALA A 13 2.35 20.37 11.48
CA ALA A 13 3.63 20.27 10.79
C ALA A 13 4.79 19.93 11.72
N ILE A 14 5.79 19.23 11.20
CA ILE A 14 7.12 19.10 11.80
C ILE A 14 8.12 19.73 10.83
N LEU A 15 8.77 20.79 11.28
CA LEU A 15 9.64 21.63 10.46
C LEU A 15 11.06 21.65 11.04
N GLN A 16 12.01 22.06 10.21
CA GLN A 16 13.41 22.22 10.57
C GLN A 16 13.92 23.51 9.89
N VAL A 17 14.84 24.19 10.55
CA VAL A 17 15.57 25.35 10.02
C VAL A 17 17.06 25.13 10.27
N GLU A 18 17.90 25.94 9.64
CA GLU A 18 19.34 25.93 9.95
C GLU A 18 19.59 26.33 11.41
N LYS A 19 20.68 25.83 12.00
CA LYS A 19 20.94 25.96 13.44
C LYS A 19 21.15 27.43 13.85
N GLU A 20 21.83 28.18 12.99
CA GLU A 20 22.10 29.61 13.09
C GLU A 20 20.80 30.42 12.93
N ALA A 21 19.84 29.85 12.21
CA ALA A 21 18.52 30.41 11.94
C ALA A 21 17.42 29.84 12.86
N ARG A 22 17.73 29.53 14.13
CA ARG A 22 16.74 29.06 15.12
C ARG A 22 15.57 30.05 15.30
N VAL A 23 14.37 29.51 15.51
CA VAL A 23 13.14 30.25 15.84
C VAL A 23 12.79 30.08 17.32
N GLN A 24 12.07 31.01 17.93
CA GLN A 24 11.73 30.91 19.36
C GLN A 24 10.58 29.93 19.59
N CYS A 25 10.71 29.07 20.60
CA CYS A 25 9.59 28.28 21.10
C CYS A 25 8.54 29.22 21.72
N GLN A 26 7.26 28.98 21.42
CA GLN A 26 6.13 29.80 21.92
C GLN A 26 5.43 29.19 23.14
N GLU A 27 6.04 28.17 23.77
CA GLU A 27 5.52 27.59 25.01
C GLU A 27 5.65 28.60 26.17
N PRO A 28 4.61 28.81 26.99
CA PRO A 28 4.70 29.67 28.17
C PRO A 28 5.86 29.25 29.09
N GLY A 29 6.77 30.19 29.36
CA GLY A 29 7.96 29.93 30.20
C GLY A 29 9.13 29.27 29.47
N CYS A 30 9.05 29.04 28.16
CA CYS A 30 10.20 28.60 27.36
C CYS A 30 10.78 29.77 26.56
N ALA A 31 12.08 30.05 26.76
CA ALA A 31 12.83 31.05 26.00
C ALA A 31 13.89 30.42 25.09
N HIS A 32 13.77 29.13 24.78
CA HIS A 32 14.75 28.41 23.98
C HIS A 32 14.47 28.53 22.48
N GLY A 33 15.52 28.86 21.74
CA GLY A 33 15.52 28.78 20.28
C GLY A 33 15.55 27.32 19.80
N VAL A 34 14.61 26.97 18.94
CA VAL A 34 14.45 25.66 18.34
C VAL A 34 14.81 25.73 16.86
N TYR A 35 15.59 24.75 16.40
CA TYR A 35 16.00 24.66 15.00
C TYR A 35 15.65 23.32 14.35
N ARG A 36 15.43 22.27 15.16
CA ARG A 36 15.12 20.92 14.70
C ARG A 36 13.83 20.43 15.33
N ALA A 37 13.08 19.62 14.59
CA ALA A 37 11.82 19.05 15.04
C ALA A 37 10.90 20.13 15.67
N ILE A 38 10.69 21.21 14.92
CA ILE A 38 9.80 22.31 15.28
C ILE A 38 8.38 21.85 15.00
N HIS A 39 7.59 21.65 16.05
CA HIS A 39 6.22 21.18 15.96
C HIS A 39 5.29 22.40 15.85
N VAL A 40 4.48 22.42 14.79
CA VAL A 40 3.38 23.39 14.64
C VAL A 40 2.10 22.68 15.03
N VAL A 41 1.47 23.15 16.10
CA VAL A 41 0.23 22.59 16.65
C VAL A 41 -0.90 23.59 16.43
N ASP A 42 -2.03 23.09 15.97
CA ASP A 42 -3.29 23.81 15.96
C ASP A 42 -4.09 23.43 17.21
N GLU A 43 -4.37 24.43 18.05
CA GLU A 43 -5.24 24.29 19.22
C GLU A 43 -6.45 25.21 19.03
N ASN A 44 -7.61 24.64 18.70
CA ASN A 44 -8.87 25.39 18.47
C ASN A 44 -8.74 26.54 17.44
N GLY A 45 -7.97 26.35 16.35
CA GLY A 45 -7.74 27.37 15.32
C GLY A 45 -6.57 28.31 15.62
N LYS A 46 -5.91 28.16 16.78
CA LYS A 46 -4.70 28.92 17.12
C LYS A 46 -3.46 28.07 16.84
N LEU A 47 -2.64 28.54 15.90
CA LEU A 47 -1.36 27.94 15.59
C LEU A 47 -0.29 28.34 16.61
N THR A 48 0.40 27.35 17.17
CA THR A 48 1.50 27.54 18.13
C THR A 48 2.73 26.76 17.67
N VAL A 49 3.90 27.40 17.77
CA VAL A 49 5.19 26.81 17.38
C VAL A 49 5.94 26.32 18.62
N LEU A 50 6.25 25.03 18.68
CA LEU A 50 6.82 24.36 19.84
C LEU A 50 8.09 23.57 19.48
N GLY A 51 9.04 23.51 20.41
CA GLY A 51 10.14 22.54 20.34
C GLY A 51 9.66 21.13 20.68
N SER A 52 10.38 20.10 20.20
CA SER A 52 10.06 18.69 20.48
C SER A 52 9.94 18.35 21.97
N THR A 53 10.78 18.92 22.82
CA THR A 53 10.74 18.70 24.28
C THR A 53 9.54 19.38 24.95
N CYS A 54 9.19 20.59 24.50
CA CYS A 54 8.01 21.31 25.00
C CYS A 54 6.72 20.63 24.54
N PHE A 55 6.68 20.20 23.29
CA PHE A 55 5.59 19.40 22.74
C PHE A 55 5.34 18.12 23.55
N ALA A 56 6.38 17.32 23.79
CA ALA A 56 6.26 16.08 24.54
C ALA A 56 5.79 16.31 25.99
N LYS A 57 6.29 17.37 26.65
CA LYS A 57 5.84 17.74 28.00
C LYS A 57 4.38 18.17 28.04
N ARG A 58 3.95 18.97 27.06
CA ARG A 58 2.59 19.54 27.02
C ARG A 58 1.52 18.52 26.66
N PHE A 59 1.80 17.63 25.70
CA PHE A 59 0.80 16.71 25.18
C PHE A 59 0.98 15.25 25.67
N GLY A 60 1.99 14.97 26.49
CA GLY A 60 2.19 13.65 27.09
C GLY A 60 2.95 12.66 26.21
N GLY A 61 3.69 13.13 25.20
CA GLY A 61 4.59 12.29 24.39
C GLY A 61 4.89 12.85 23.00
N ALA A 62 5.93 12.32 22.36
CA ALA A 62 6.36 12.77 21.03
C ALA A 62 5.35 12.48 19.90
N ASN A 63 4.45 11.52 20.12
CA ASN A 63 3.42 11.11 19.15
C ASN A 63 1.99 11.38 19.65
N ALA A 64 1.83 12.18 20.71
CA ALA A 64 0.54 12.32 21.41
C ALA A 64 -0.59 12.85 20.52
N LEU A 65 -0.27 13.66 19.51
CA LEU A 65 -1.24 14.25 18.58
C LEU A 65 -1.24 13.59 17.18
N GLY A 66 -0.65 12.39 17.06
CA GLY A 66 -0.61 11.64 15.80
C GLY A 66 0.41 12.15 14.79
N GLN A 67 0.17 11.87 13.51
CA GLN A 67 1.07 12.24 12.41
C GLN A 67 0.80 13.66 11.91
N ALA A 68 1.87 14.39 11.63
CA ALA A 68 1.81 15.72 11.02
C ALA A 68 1.34 15.65 9.56
N LYS A 69 0.62 16.67 9.09
CA LYS A 69 0.24 16.85 7.68
C LYS A 69 1.44 17.24 6.82
N PHE A 70 2.35 18.06 7.36
CA PHE A 70 3.53 18.55 6.67
C PHE A 70 4.82 18.18 7.39
N GLY A 71 5.78 17.63 6.66
CA GLY A 71 7.04 17.15 7.24
C GLY A 71 6.89 15.82 8.00
N GLY A 72 8.03 15.20 8.34
CA GLY A 72 8.10 13.88 9.00
C GLY A 72 9.05 13.88 10.20
N GLY A 73 9.51 12.71 10.63
CA GLY A 73 10.22 12.52 11.91
C GLY A 73 11.37 13.50 12.22
N SER A 74 12.16 13.92 11.23
CA SER A 74 13.24 14.91 11.40
C SER A 74 12.83 16.37 11.11
N GLY A 75 11.64 16.57 10.55
CA GLY A 75 11.14 17.84 10.06
C GLY A 75 11.55 18.18 8.63
N ARG A 76 10.70 18.92 7.92
CA ARG A 76 11.05 19.50 6.60
C ARG A 76 11.95 20.72 6.80
N LEU A 77 13.09 20.75 6.12
CA LEU A 77 13.97 21.92 6.12
C LEU A 77 13.29 23.09 5.38
N LEU A 78 13.19 24.23 6.06
CA LEU A 78 12.64 25.47 5.50
C LEU A 78 13.76 26.35 4.96
N THR A 79 13.45 27.05 3.87
CA THR A 79 14.24 28.17 3.35
C THR A 79 14.15 29.39 4.28
N THR A 80 15.04 30.35 4.07
CA THR A 80 15.03 31.63 4.82
C THR A 80 13.70 32.37 4.70
N ALA A 81 13.07 32.36 3.52
CA ALA A 81 11.78 33.01 3.30
C ALA A 81 10.64 32.29 4.05
N GLU A 82 10.59 30.96 3.97
CA GLU A 82 9.61 30.15 4.70
C GLU A 82 9.77 30.27 6.23
N ARG A 83 11.00 30.41 6.72
CA ARG A 83 11.27 30.65 8.14
C ARG A 83 10.68 31.96 8.63
N GLU A 84 10.78 33.03 7.84
CA GLU A 84 10.20 34.32 8.22
C GLU A 84 8.67 34.25 8.26
N LEU A 85 8.05 33.47 7.36
CA LEU A 85 6.63 33.13 7.47
C LEU A 85 6.35 32.30 8.74
N LEU A 86 7.18 31.32 9.09
CA LEU A 86 7.01 30.56 10.34
C LEU A 86 6.97 31.49 11.57
N ARG A 87 7.80 32.54 11.59
CA ARG A 87 7.91 33.50 12.69
C ARG A 87 6.79 34.54 12.72
N GLY A 88 6.43 35.10 11.57
CA GLY A 88 5.52 36.25 11.46
C GLY A 88 4.10 35.90 11.02
N ASN A 89 3.91 34.82 10.26
CA ASN A 89 2.63 34.40 9.72
C ASN A 89 2.61 32.89 9.41
N THR A 90 2.48 32.08 10.46
CA THR A 90 2.51 30.62 10.34
C THR A 90 1.37 30.09 9.46
N ALA A 91 0.22 30.76 9.44
CA ALA A 91 -0.91 30.37 8.58
C ALA A 91 -0.54 30.47 7.09
N ALA A 92 0.07 31.58 6.66
CA ALA A 92 0.52 31.75 5.28
C ALA A 92 1.59 30.73 4.87
N LEU A 93 2.45 30.30 5.81
CA LEU A 93 3.38 29.20 5.55
C LEU A 93 2.63 27.89 5.27
N LEU A 94 1.64 27.54 6.09
CA LEU A 94 0.88 26.30 5.92
C LEU A 94 0.10 26.30 4.59
N ASP A 95 -0.46 27.43 4.17
CA ASP A 95 -1.12 27.57 2.87
C ASP A 95 -0.15 27.33 1.70
N LEU A 96 1.09 27.82 1.81
CA LEU A 96 2.13 27.57 0.81
C LEU A 96 2.47 26.08 0.73
N LEU A 97 2.67 25.43 1.89
CA LEU A 97 2.97 23.99 1.95
C LEU A 97 1.82 23.15 1.40
N GLU A 98 0.57 23.55 1.62
CA GLU A 98 -0.61 22.90 1.07
C GLU A 98 -0.66 22.99 -0.45
N LYS A 99 -0.44 24.17 -1.01
CA LYS A 99 -0.39 24.37 -2.47
C LYS A 99 0.70 23.52 -3.11
N GLU A 100 1.88 23.47 -2.51
CA GLU A 100 2.99 22.65 -3.01
C GLU A 100 2.67 21.15 -2.97
N GLN A 101 2.08 20.65 -1.87
CA GLN A 101 1.65 19.26 -1.78
C GLN A 101 0.59 18.91 -2.83
N GLN A 102 -0.40 19.80 -3.05
CA GLN A 102 -1.44 19.61 -4.05
C GLN A 102 -0.84 19.55 -5.46
N MET A 103 0.08 20.44 -5.80
CA MET A 103 0.78 20.43 -7.09
C MET A 103 1.57 19.13 -7.28
N HIS A 104 2.34 18.69 -6.29
CA HIS A 104 3.09 17.43 -6.37
C HIS A 104 2.16 16.21 -6.51
N ALA A 105 1.04 16.18 -5.77
CA ALA A 105 0.05 15.13 -5.89
C ALA A 105 -0.57 15.08 -7.29
N GLN A 106 -0.90 16.24 -7.87
CA GLN A 106 -1.44 16.33 -9.23
C GLN A 106 -0.43 15.82 -10.27
N ILE A 107 0.83 16.26 -10.18
CA ILE A 107 1.91 15.78 -11.07
C ILE A 107 2.08 14.27 -10.99
N MET A 108 2.03 13.69 -9.79
CA MET A 108 2.13 12.24 -9.61
C MET A 108 0.92 11.52 -10.20
N GLN A 109 -0.29 12.04 -9.99
CA GLN A 109 -1.51 11.47 -10.58
C GLN A 109 -1.48 11.53 -12.11
N ASP A 110 -1.05 12.65 -12.69
CA ASP A 110 -0.94 12.81 -14.15
C ASP A 110 0.09 11.85 -14.73
N LYS A 111 1.25 11.67 -14.07
CA LYS A 111 2.24 10.67 -14.46
C LYS A 111 1.68 9.25 -14.41
N LEU A 112 0.98 8.90 -13.34
CA LEU A 112 0.36 7.57 -13.20
C LEU A 112 -0.69 7.34 -14.32
N ARG A 113 -1.52 8.34 -14.59
CA ARG A 113 -2.51 8.30 -15.66
C ARG A 113 -1.86 8.16 -17.03
N ALA A 114 -0.78 8.90 -17.30
CA ALA A 114 -0.02 8.79 -18.54
C ALA A 114 0.61 7.40 -18.71
N LEU A 115 1.16 6.82 -17.64
CA LEU A 115 1.70 5.45 -17.66
C LEU A 115 0.60 4.41 -17.94
N HIS A 116 -0.55 4.52 -17.31
CA HIS A 116 -1.69 3.64 -17.58
C HIS A 116 -2.18 3.79 -19.03
N ALA A 117 -2.34 5.01 -19.53
CA ALA A 117 -2.74 5.25 -20.92
C ALA A 117 -1.73 4.68 -21.92
N ALA A 118 -0.43 4.89 -21.67
CA ALA A 118 0.64 4.33 -22.49
C ALA A 118 0.65 2.80 -22.48
N PHE A 119 0.37 2.17 -21.34
CA PHE A 119 0.22 0.73 -21.24
C PHE A 119 -0.96 0.22 -22.09
N HIS A 120 -2.14 0.84 -21.97
CA HIS A 120 -3.32 0.46 -22.74
C HIS A 120 -3.20 0.75 -24.24
N SER A 121 -2.41 1.74 -24.64
CA SER A 121 -2.22 2.14 -26.05
C SER A 121 -1.14 1.34 -26.76
N ARG A 122 -0.36 0.51 -26.05
CA ARG A 122 0.63 -0.39 -26.67
C ARG A 122 -0.10 -1.47 -27.46
N LYS A 123 -0.06 -1.37 -28.79
CA LYS A 123 -0.34 -2.52 -29.67
C LYS A 123 0.58 -3.67 -29.28
N PRO A 124 0.06 -4.89 -29.06
CA PRO A 124 0.91 -6.04 -28.82
C PRO A 124 1.82 -6.25 -30.04
N LEU A 125 3.13 -6.25 -29.82
CA LEU A 125 4.15 -6.48 -30.86
C LEU A 125 4.18 -7.95 -31.35
N VAL A 126 3.38 -8.81 -30.73
CA VAL A 126 3.23 -10.22 -31.09
C VAL A 126 1.76 -10.44 -31.43
N GLU A 127 1.47 -10.61 -32.71
CA GLU A 127 0.21 -11.26 -33.10
C GLU A 127 0.20 -12.66 -32.48
N PRO A 128 -0.85 -13.07 -31.75
CA PRO A 128 -0.95 -14.42 -31.25
C PRO A 128 -1.08 -15.36 -32.45
N SER A 129 0.05 -15.90 -32.92
CA SER A 129 0.05 -17.05 -33.81
C SER A 129 -0.79 -18.16 -33.16
N PRO A 130 -1.71 -18.80 -33.89
CA PRO A 130 -2.47 -19.93 -33.37
C PRO A 130 -1.51 -21.13 -33.26
N ARG A 131 -0.69 -21.16 -32.20
CA ARG A 131 0.09 -22.34 -31.85
C ARG A 131 -0.88 -23.44 -31.42
N PRO A 132 -0.68 -24.70 -31.86
CA PRO A 132 -1.56 -25.81 -31.51
C PRO A 132 -1.68 -25.92 -29.99
N GLN A 133 -2.88 -25.63 -29.50
CA GLN A 133 -3.19 -25.30 -28.10
C GLN A 133 -2.88 -26.44 -27.11
N ARG A 134 -2.82 -27.69 -27.60
CA ARG A 134 -2.61 -28.90 -26.80
C ARG A 134 -1.14 -29.14 -26.41
N GLU A 135 -0.18 -28.74 -27.23
CA GLU A 135 1.23 -29.11 -27.01
C GLU A 135 1.89 -28.30 -25.88
N ASP A 136 1.52 -27.03 -25.71
CA ASP A 136 2.18 -26.14 -24.75
C ASP A 136 1.83 -26.47 -23.29
N ALA A 137 0.55 -26.68 -22.95
CA ALA A 137 0.15 -26.96 -21.56
C ALA A 137 0.74 -28.28 -21.03
N GLN A 138 0.76 -29.32 -21.86
CA GLN A 138 1.39 -30.60 -21.54
C GLN A 138 2.91 -30.48 -21.38
N ARG A 139 3.59 -29.69 -22.23
CA ARG A 139 5.04 -29.43 -22.07
C ARG A 139 5.38 -28.81 -20.71
N PHE A 140 4.52 -27.94 -20.17
CA PHE A 140 4.73 -27.31 -18.86
C PHE A 140 4.13 -28.10 -17.69
N GLY A 141 3.54 -29.28 -17.95
CA GLY A 141 2.96 -30.16 -16.93
C GLY A 141 1.69 -29.60 -16.28
N ILE A 142 1.05 -28.58 -16.88
CA ILE A 142 -0.15 -27.95 -16.35
C ILE A 142 -1.36 -28.85 -16.66
N PRO A 143 -2.20 -29.23 -15.66
CA PRO A 143 -3.34 -30.13 -15.86
C PRO A 143 -4.40 -29.58 -16.81
N TRP A 144 -4.54 -28.26 -16.87
CA TRP A 144 -5.58 -27.58 -17.64
C TRP A 144 -5.06 -27.06 -18.98
N THR A 145 -5.60 -27.58 -20.08
CA THR A 145 -5.22 -27.22 -21.46
C THR A 145 -5.54 -25.76 -21.80
N TRP A 146 -6.59 -25.21 -21.18
CA TRP A 146 -7.02 -23.82 -21.31
C TRP A 146 -6.14 -22.83 -20.54
N ALA A 147 -5.30 -23.30 -19.62
CA ALA A 147 -4.43 -22.43 -18.83
C ALA A 147 -3.38 -21.75 -19.70
N LYS A 148 -3.03 -20.51 -19.35
CA LYS A 148 -2.00 -19.73 -20.02
C LYS A 148 -0.61 -20.32 -19.68
N PRO A 149 0.15 -20.83 -20.66
CA PRO A 149 1.50 -21.33 -20.43
C PRO A 149 2.41 -20.23 -19.86
N LEU A 150 3.41 -20.63 -19.06
CA LEU A 150 4.41 -19.73 -18.43
C LEU A 150 3.81 -18.61 -17.55
N SER A 151 2.52 -18.65 -17.25
CA SER A 151 1.91 -17.75 -16.28
C SER A 151 2.23 -18.20 -14.86
N SER A 152 2.32 -17.23 -13.93
CA SER A 152 2.45 -17.55 -12.52
C SER A 152 1.17 -18.22 -12.02
N ILE A 153 1.32 -19.25 -11.19
CA ILE A 153 0.26 -19.81 -10.37
C ILE A 153 0.47 -19.44 -8.91
N ALA A 154 -0.60 -19.47 -8.12
CA ALA A 154 -0.49 -19.40 -6.66
C ALA A 154 -1.11 -20.65 -6.05
N TYR A 155 -0.35 -21.42 -5.28
CA TYR A 155 -0.83 -22.58 -4.53
C TYR A 155 -1.08 -22.21 -3.07
N LEU A 156 -2.29 -22.49 -2.61
CA LEU A 156 -2.80 -22.13 -1.28
C LEU A 156 -3.39 -23.37 -0.61
N PRO A 157 -2.59 -24.15 0.14
CA PRO A 157 -3.10 -25.24 0.96
C PRO A 157 -3.87 -24.68 2.17
N MET A 158 -5.07 -25.20 2.38
CA MET A 158 -5.94 -24.91 3.51
C MET A 158 -5.55 -25.77 4.73
N ARG A 159 -6.10 -25.43 5.89
CA ARG A 159 -5.81 -26.14 7.15
C ARG A 159 -6.50 -27.50 7.26
N ASP A 160 -7.59 -27.68 6.52
CA ASP A 160 -8.35 -28.93 6.42
C ASP A 160 -7.70 -29.96 5.49
N GLY A 161 -6.56 -29.63 4.86
CA GLY A 161 -5.85 -30.50 3.93
C GLY A 161 -6.27 -30.32 2.46
N THR A 162 -7.30 -29.53 2.17
CA THR A 162 -7.64 -29.13 0.80
C THR A 162 -6.66 -28.07 0.30
N ALA A 163 -6.62 -27.79 -1.00
CA ALA A 163 -5.90 -26.63 -1.51
C ALA A 163 -6.60 -26.00 -2.69
N TRP A 164 -6.24 -24.74 -2.90
CA TRP A 164 -6.70 -23.93 -4.02
C TRP A 164 -5.51 -23.46 -4.84
N VAL A 165 -5.63 -23.51 -6.15
CA VAL A 165 -4.64 -23.00 -7.09
C VAL A 165 -5.23 -21.87 -7.91
N ARG A 166 -4.63 -20.68 -7.83
CA ARG A 166 -4.93 -19.60 -8.77
C ARG A 166 -4.23 -19.87 -10.10
N VAL A 167 -5.00 -19.92 -11.18
CA VAL A 167 -4.54 -20.14 -12.56
C VAL A 167 -5.03 -18.99 -13.43
N GLN A 168 -4.24 -18.59 -14.42
CA GLN A 168 -4.68 -17.63 -15.44
C GLN A 168 -5.14 -18.39 -16.70
N HIS A 169 -6.34 -18.09 -17.17
CA HIS A 169 -6.85 -18.55 -18.45
C HIS A 169 -6.24 -17.75 -19.61
N ARG A 170 -6.18 -18.32 -20.81
CA ARG A 170 -5.57 -17.66 -21.98
C ARG A 170 -6.24 -16.34 -22.39
N ASN A 171 -7.54 -16.19 -22.11
CA ASN A 171 -8.29 -14.94 -22.31
C ASN A 171 -7.94 -13.83 -21.29
N GLY A 172 -7.08 -14.12 -20.30
CA GLY A 172 -6.67 -13.17 -19.26
C GLY A 172 -7.44 -13.30 -17.94
N GLU A 173 -8.54 -14.05 -17.91
CA GLU A 173 -9.33 -14.30 -16.70
C GLU A 173 -8.55 -15.14 -15.68
N HIS A 174 -8.94 -15.02 -14.42
CA HIS A 174 -8.35 -15.77 -13.31
C HIS A 174 -9.36 -16.74 -12.73
N LEU A 175 -8.89 -17.97 -12.50
CA LEU A 175 -9.68 -19.03 -11.89
C LEU A 175 -8.99 -19.56 -10.63
N LEU A 176 -9.81 -19.99 -9.67
CA LEU A 176 -9.40 -20.76 -8.51
C LEU A 176 -9.80 -22.22 -8.71
N MET A 177 -8.80 -23.07 -8.79
CA MET A 177 -8.97 -24.50 -9.02
C MET A 177 -8.77 -25.27 -7.72
N PRO A 178 -9.68 -26.19 -7.35
CA PRO A 178 -9.44 -27.10 -6.24
C PRO A 178 -8.30 -28.07 -6.60
N TRP A 179 -7.34 -28.27 -5.70
CA TRP A 179 -6.18 -29.12 -5.96
C TRP A 179 -5.71 -29.91 -4.71
N PRO A 180 -5.70 -31.26 -4.76
CA PRO A 180 -6.45 -32.10 -5.69
C PRO A 180 -7.95 -31.76 -5.69
N THR A 181 -8.67 -32.10 -6.75
CA THR A 181 -10.13 -31.90 -6.79
C THR A 181 -10.78 -32.69 -5.64
N PHE A 182 -11.72 -32.07 -4.94
CA PHE A 182 -12.45 -32.65 -3.80
C PHE A 182 -13.94 -32.36 -3.93
N GLU A 183 -14.79 -33.17 -3.28
CA GLU A 183 -16.25 -33.01 -3.32
C GLU A 183 -16.72 -31.75 -2.59
N GLY A 184 -17.72 -31.04 -3.14
CA GLY A 184 -18.25 -29.79 -2.57
C GLY A 184 -17.36 -28.55 -2.77
N TRP A 185 -16.40 -28.61 -3.70
CA TRP A 185 -15.51 -27.48 -4.01
C TRP A 185 -16.26 -26.23 -4.48
N ASP A 186 -17.38 -26.42 -5.17
CA ASP A 186 -18.24 -25.39 -5.73
C ASP A 186 -18.97 -24.55 -4.66
N GLU A 187 -19.13 -25.12 -3.45
CA GLU A 187 -19.73 -24.44 -2.29
C GLU A 187 -18.69 -24.09 -1.20
N ALA A 188 -17.46 -24.60 -1.30
CA ALA A 188 -16.43 -24.46 -0.27
C ALA A 188 -15.93 -23.01 -0.09
N LEU A 189 -16.15 -22.14 -1.08
CA LEU A 189 -15.81 -20.72 -1.01
C LEU A 189 -17.06 -19.85 -1.21
N PRO A 190 -17.15 -18.71 -0.51
CA PRO A 190 -18.29 -17.82 -0.70
C PRO A 190 -18.29 -17.21 -2.11
N SER A 191 -19.48 -16.87 -2.61
CA SER A 191 -19.64 -16.25 -3.93
C SER A 191 -18.89 -14.93 -4.11
N SER A 192 -18.54 -14.26 -3.01
CA SER A 192 -17.67 -13.08 -3.01
C SER A 192 -16.24 -13.35 -3.49
N VAL A 193 -15.78 -14.60 -3.42
CA VAL A 193 -14.45 -15.05 -3.88
C VAL A 193 -14.49 -15.51 -5.34
N GLY A 194 -15.62 -16.09 -5.76
CA GLY A 194 -15.82 -16.45 -7.15
C GLY A 194 -17.12 -17.21 -7.37
N VAL A 195 -17.46 -17.37 -8.65
CA VAL A 195 -18.65 -18.12 -9.07
C VAL A 195 -18.19 -19.45 -9.65
N ALA A 196 -18.80 -20.54 -9.20
CA ALA A 196 -18.50 -21.87 -9.70
C ALA A 196 -18.74 -21.95 -11.21
N ASP A 197 -17.78 -22.53 -11.91
CA ASP A 197 -17.85 -22.84 -13.32
C ASP A 197 -17.71 -24.36 -13.49
N PRO A 198 -18.84 -25.07 -13.66
CA PRO A 198 -18.84 -26.52 -13.82
C PRO A 198 -18.10 -27.00 -15.08
N GLU A 199 -18.00 -26.19 -16.12
CA GLU A 199 -17.33 -26.58 -17.37
C GLU A 199 -15.81 -26.63 -17.18
N LEU A 200 -15.27 -25.69 -16.41
CA LEU A 200 -13.83 -25.61 -16.14
C LEU A 200 -13.41 -26.33 -14.85
N GLY A 201 -14.38 -26.68 -13.98
CA GLY A 201 -14.16 -27.39 -12.72
C GLY A 201 -13.49 -26.54 -11.64
N GLY A 202 -13.76 -25.24 -11.63
CA GLY A 202 -13.20 -24.28 -10.67
C GLY A 202 -14.06 -23.02 -10.53
N LEU A 203 -13.61 -22.05 -9.75
CA LEU A 203 -14.32 -20.79 -9.53
C LEU A 203 -13.72 -19.68 -10.39
N ARG A 204 -14.56 -18.96 -11.15
CA ARG A 204 -14.17 -17.72 -11.82
C ARG A 204 -14.07 -16.59 -10.81
N VAL A 205 -12.96 -15.88 -10.82
CA VAL A 205 -12.67 -14.82 -9.85
C VAL A 205 -13.07 -13.46 -10.41
N HIS A 206 -13.90 -12.73 -9.67
CA HIS A 206 -14.31 -11.37 -10.03
C HIS A 206 -13.30 -10.31 -9.59
N ASP A 207 -12.90 -10.36 -8.31
CA ASP A 207 -11.84 -9.52 -7.76
C ASP A 207 -10.70 -10.40 -7.26
N LEU A 208 -9.60 -10.40 -8.01
CA LEU A 208 -8.43 -11.20 -7.68
C LEU A 208 -7.78 -10.80 -6.35
N ALA A 209 -7.74 -9.51 -6.04
CA ALA A 209 -7.07 -9.00 -4.86
C ALA A 209 -7.82 -9.41 -3.59
N GLU A 210 -9.14 -9.22 -3.56
CA GLU A 210 -9.98 -9.62 -2.44
C GLU A 210 -10.01 -11.14 -2.26
N SER A 211 -10.08 -11.89 -3.35
CA SER A 211 -10.11 -13.36 -3.33
C SER A 211 -8.80 -13.94 -2.78
N ILE A 212 -7.66 -13.43 -3.23
CA ILE A 212 -6.35 -13.85 -2.71
C ILE A 212 -6.19 -13.41 -1.25
N LYS A 213 -6.67 -12.21 -0.86
CA LYS A 213 -6.65 -11.77 0.54
C LYS A 213 -7.46 -12.72 1.44
N TYR A 214 -8.67 -13.10 1.01
CA TYR A 214 -9.53 -14.05 1.71
C TYR A 214 -8.85 -15.41 1.87
N LEU A 215 -8.31 -15.98 0.78
CA LEU A 215 -7.67 -17.29 0.81
C LEU A 215 -6.40 -17.28 1.66
N LYS A 216 -5.57 -16.22 1.59
CA LYS A 216 -4.35 -16.12 2.41
C LYS A 216 -4.63 -16.09 3.91
N ALA A 217 -5.79 -15.59 4.33
CA ALA A 217 -6.17 -15.60 5.74
C ALA A 217 -6.50 -17.01 6.27
N LYS A 218 -6.88 -17.94 5.39
CA LYS A 218 -7.29 -19.31 5.72
C LYS A 218 -6.25 -20.36 5.35
N ALA A 219 -5.42 -20.07 4.36
CA ALA A 219 -4.33 -20.94 3.92
C ALA A 219 -3.26 -21.08 5.00
N ARG A 220 -2.58 -22.22 5.02
CA ARG A 220 -1.40 -22.45 5.86
C ARG A 220 -0.20 -21.63 5.38
N PHE A 221 -0.04 -21.52 4.06
CA PHE A 221 0.95 -20.68 3.39
C PHE A 221 0.51 -20.41 1.95
N MET A 222 1.23 -19.54 1.23
CA MET A 222 1.03 -19.32 -0.21
C MET A 222 2.37 -19.43 -0.94
N ARG A 223 2.42 -20.23 -2.00
CA ARG A 223 3.57 -20.31 -2.91
C ARG A 223 3.18 -19.78 -4.29
N VAL A 224 4.01 -18.89 -4.84
CA VAL A 224 3.81 -18.31 -6.18
C VAL A 224 5.00 -18.65 -7.06
N GLY A 225 4.74 -19.08 -8.28
CA GLY A 225 5.78 -19.49 -9.24
C GLY A 225 5.17 -20.12 -10.48
N ILE A 226 5.99 -20.72 -11.32
CA ILE A 226 5.47 -21.54 -12.44
C ILE A 226 5.04 -22.92 -11.93
N TRP A 227 4.14 -23.60 -12.64
CA TRP A 227 3.53 -24.85 -12.20
C TRP A 227 4.53 -25.89 -11.68
N ARG A 228 5.61 -26.15 -12.44
CA ARG A 228 6.66 -27.11 -12.06
C ARG A 228 7.39 -26.75 -10.76
N GLU A 229 7.56 -25.46 -10.46
CA GLU A 229 8.24 -25.02 -9.23
C GLU A 229 7.34 -25.13 -8.00
N VAL A 230 6.04 -24.98 -8.20
CA VAL A 230 5.06 -24.91 -7.11
C VAL A 230 4.49 -26.28 -6.77
N ILE A 231 4.15 -27.09 -7.78
CA ILE A 231 3.50 -28.40 -7.63
C ILE A 231 4.46 -29.58 -7.91
N GLY A 232 5.59 -29.35 -8.59
CA GLY A 232 6.58 -30.40 -8.83
C GLY A 232 7.20 -30.95 -7.53
N PRO A 233 7.82 -32.14 -7.58
CA PRO A 233 8.47 -32.71 -6.41
C PRO A 233 9.48 -31.71 -5.86
N SER A 234 9.28 -31.31 -4.60
CA SER A 234 10.23 -30.49 -3.86
C SER A 234 11.59 -31.14 -3.98
N LYS A 235 12.58 -30.42 -4.55
CA LYS A 235 13.98 -30.80 -4.40
C LYS A 235 14.25 -30.79 -2.90
N THR A 236 14.28 -31.97 -2.30
CA THR A 236 14.64 -32.18 -0.91
C THR A 236 15.98 -31.50 -0.67
N GLU A 237 16.01 -30.57 0.29
CA GLU A 237 17.25 -30.05 0.86
C GLU A 237 18.15 -31.24 1.25
N LYS A 238 19.39 -31.20 0.79
CA LYS A 238 20.49 -31.98 1.35
C LYS A 238 21.08 -31.24 2.52
#